data_AF-A0A8T1QQK8-F1
#
_entry.id   AF-A0A8T1QQK8-F1
#
_cell.length_a   1.000
_cell.length_b   1.000
_cell.length_c   1.000
_cell.angle_alpha   90.00
_cell.angle_beta   90.00
_cell.angle_gamma   90.00
#
_symmetry.space_group_name_H-M   'P 1'
#
loop_
_entity.id
_entity.type
_entity.pdbx_description
1 polymer ?
#
loop_
_entity_poly.entity_id
_entity_poly.type
_entity_poly.pdbx_seq_one_letter_code
_entity_poly.pdbx_strand_id
1 'polypeptide(L)' 'MVRGKIQVKRTENATSRQVTFSKRRNGLLNKAYELSVLCEAEVAAIIFSQKGRLYEF' A
#
# COMPACT_ATOMS: atom_id res chain seq x y z
N MET A 1 -5.20 20.10 4.79
CA MET A 1 -3.74 19.94 5.00
C MET A 1 -3.10 19.46 3.71
N VAL A 2 -2.06 20.13 3.23
CA VAL A 2 -1.30 19.71 2.04
C VAL A 2 -0.45 18.48 2.36
N ARG A 3 -0.31 17.55 1.41
CA ARG A 3 0.52 16.35 1.58
C ARG A 3 1.99 16.73 1.65
N GLY A 4 2.60 16.62 2.84
CA GLY A 4 4.04 16.82 3.01
C GLY A 4 4.86 15.74 2.30
N LYS A 5 5.96 16.15 1.66
CA LYS A 5 6.95 15.23 1.09
C LYS A 5 7.62 14.46 2.24
N ILE A 6 7.71 13.13 2.12
CA ILE A 6 8.37 12.26 3.10
C ILE A 6 9.54 11.54 2.44
N GLN A 7 10.61 11.32 3.21
CA GLN A 7 11.75 10.52 2.76
C GLN A 7 11.34 9.04 2.64
N VAL A 8 11.89 8.34 1.66
CA VAL A 8 11.70 6.89 1.49
C VAL A 8 12.63 6.16 2.46
N LYS A 9 12.18 6.02 3.69
CA LYS A 9 12.85 5.28 4.76
C LYS A 9 11.82 4.67 5.70
N ARG A 10 12.26 3.76 6.58
CA ARG A 10 11.40 3.21 7.64
C ARG A 10 10.85 4.37 8.49
N THR A 11 9.53 4.39 8.67
CA THR A 11 8.89 5.34 9.60
C THR A 11 9.06 4.81 11.01
N GLU A 12 9.75 5.53 11.88
CA GLU A 12 10.04 5.06 13.25
C GLU A 12 8.80 5.04 14.13
N ASN A 13 8.00 6.11 14.10
CA ASN A 13 6.75 6.20 14.86
C ASN A 13 5.77 5.10 14.42
N ALA A 14 5.40 4.21 15.36
CA ALA A 14 4.55 3.05 15.09
C ALA A 14 3.15 3.44 14.61
N THR A 15 2.51 4.44 15.23
CA THR A 15 1.19 4.93 14.85
C THR A 15 1.19 5.52 13.45
N SER A 16 2.17 6.39 13.14
CA SER A 16 2.32 6.97 11.80
C SER A 16 2.63 5.90 10.75
N ARG A 17 3.45 4.89 11.10
CA ARG A 17 3.74 3.74 10.24
C ARG A 17 2.49 2.91 9.95
N GLN A 18 1.66 2.65 10.95
CA GLN A 18 0.40 1.91 10.78
C GLN A 18 -0.57 2.66 9.86
N VAL A 19 -0.77 3.96 10.07
CA VAL A 19 -1.64 4.78 9.22
C VAL A 19 -1.09 4.84 7.79
N THR A 20 0.22 5.02 7.64
CA THR A 20 0.89 5.05 6.33
C THR A 20 0.77 3.72 5.61
N PHE A 21 0.94 2.60 6.31
CA PHE A 21 0.72 1.25 5.77
C PHE A 21 -0.69 1.11 5.22
N SER A 22 -1.72 1.41 6.03
CA SER A 22 -3.11 1.29 5.60
C SER A 22 -3.42 2.12 4.36
N LYS A 23 -2.94 3.38 4.29
CA LYS A 23 -3.17 4.26 3.14
C LYS A 23 -2.42 3.80 1.89
N ARG A 24 -1.14 3.44 2.01
CA ARG A 24 -0.31 3.00 0.86
C ARG A 24 -0.73 1.64 0.33
N ARG A 25 -1.07 0.70 1.22
CA ARG A 25 -1.61 -0.60 0.84
C ARG A 25 -2.88 -0.44 0.00
N ASN A 26 -3.85 0.35 0.47
CA ASN A 26 -5.08 0.58 -0.29
C ASN A 26 -4.80 1.24 -1.65
N GLY A 27 -3.91 2.24 -1.70
CA GLY A 27 -3.51 2.86 -2.96
C GLY A 27 -2.83 1.89 -3.94
N LEU A 28 -2.01 0.97 -3.44
CA LEU A 28 -1.36 -0.06 -4.26
C LEU A 28 -2.36 -1.07 -4.82
N LEU A 29 -3.27 -1.60 -3.99
CA LEU A 29 -4.29 -2.56 -4.44
C LEU A 29 -5.23 -1.93 -5.46
N ASN A 30 -5.62 -0.66 -5.27
CA ASN A 30 -6.42 0.07 -6.27
C ASN A 30 -5.67 0.22 -7.61
N LYS A 31 -4.36 0.48 -7.58
CA LYS A 31 -3.57 0.58 -8.81
C LYS A 31 -3.39 -0.75 -9.51
N ALA A 32 -3.25 -1.84 -8.74
CA ALA A 32 -3.20 -3.19 -9.30
C ALA A 32 -4.54 -3.55 -9.98
N TYR A 33 -5.67 -3.21 -9.34
CA TYR A 33 -7.01 -3.34 -9.92
C TYR A 33 -7.18 -2.54 -11.21
N GLU A 34 -6.86 -1.24 -11.17
CA GLU A 34 -6.94 -0.37 -12.35
C GLU A 34 -6.12 -0.94 -13.52
N LEU A 35 -4.89 -1.40 -13.27
CA LEU A 35 -4.03 -1.96 -14.30
C LEU A 35 -4.61 -3.25 -14.89
N SER A 36 -5.11 -4.16 -14.05
CA SER A 36 -5.71 -5.42 -14.49
C SER A 36 -6.93 -5.17 -15.40
N VAL A 37 -7.80 -4.23 -15.02
CA VAL A 37 -9.01 -3.91 -15.80
C VAL A 37 -8.68 -3.14 -17.09
N LEU A 38 -7.82 -2.12 -17.00
CA LEU A 38 -7.56 -1.23 -18.15
C LEU A 38 -6.73 -1.89 -19.25
N CYS A 39 -5.88 -2.85 -18.89
CA CYS A 39 -4.93 -3.46 -19.82
C CYS A 39 -5.15 -4.97 -20.00
N GLU A 40 -6.23 -5.53 -19.43
CA GLU A 40 -6.52 -6.98 -19.43
C GLU A 40 -5.31 -7.81 -18.98
N ALA A 41 -4.53 -7.26 -18.03
CA ALA A 41 -3.30 -7.87 -17.55
C ALA A 41 -3.57 -8.75 -16.33
N GLU A 42 -2.93 -9.91 -16.29
CA GLU A 42 -2.82 -10.73 -15.09
C GLU A 42 -1.88 -10.02 -14.10
N VAL A 43 -2.40 -9.60 -12.95
CA VAL A 43 -1.67 -8.83 -11.94
C VAL A 43 -1.93 -9.47 -10.58
N ALA A 44 -0.90 -9.60 -9.76
CA ALA A 44 -1.00 -10.07 -8.39
C ALA A 44 -0.20 -9.17 -7.43
N ALA A 45 -0.74 -8.92 -6.24
CA ALA A 45 -0.05 -8.22 -5.15
C ALA A 45 -0.18 -8.99 -3.83
N ILE A 46 0.94 -9.25 -3.15
CA ILE A 46 0.99 -9.98 -1.87
C ILE A 46 1.63 -9.09 -0.81
N ILE A 47 0.91 -8.80 0.28
CA ILE A 47 1.35 -7.86 1.31
C ILE A 47 1.10 -8.43 2.70
N PHE A 48 2.15 -8.58 3.50
CA PHE A 48 2.05 -8.93 4.91
C PHE A 48 2.18 -7.69 5.79
N SER A 49 1.29 -7.54 6.76
CA SER A 49 1.45 -6.54 7.82
C SER A 49 2.49 -6.97 8.87
N GLN A 50 2.90 -6.04 9.73
CA GLN A 50 3.78 -6.36 10.87
C GLN A 50 3.21 -7.43 11.82
N LYS A 51 1.89 -7.66 11.82
CA LYS A 51 1.23 -8.71 12.60
C LYS A 51 1.06 -10.03 11.82
N GLY A 52 1.67 -10.17 10.65
CA GLY A 52 1.55 -11.36 9.80
C GLY A 52 0.24 -11.47 9.02
N ARG A 53 -0.70 -10.52 9.16
CA ARG A 53 -1.94 -10.53 8.37
C ARG A 53 -1.64 -10.31 6.88
N LEU A 54 -2.14 -11.22 6.05
CA LEU A 54 -2.11 -11.17 4.59
C LEU A 54 -3.15 -10.19 4.04
N TYR A 55 -2.76 -9.45 3.02
CA TYR A 55 -3.60 -8.67 2.12
C TYR A 55 -3.15 -8.98 0.70
N GLU A 56 -4.12 -9.27 -0.17
CA GLU A 56 -3.87 -9.69 -1.54
C GLU A 56 -4.79 -8.96 -2.53
N PHE A 57 -4.34 -8.90 -3.78
CA PHE A 57 -5.09 -8.54 -4.97
C PHE A 57 -4.65 -9.49 -6.08
#